data_AF-A0AAB0A975-F1
#
_entry.id   AF-A0AAB0A975-F1
#
_cell.length_a   1.000
_cell.length_b   1.000
_cell.length_c   1.000
_cell.angle_alpha   90.00
_cell.angle_beta   90.00
_cell.angle_gamma   90.00
#
_symmetry.space_group_name_H-M   'P 1'
#
loop_
_entity.id
_entity.type
_entity.pdbx_description
1 polymer ?
#
loop_
_entity_poly.entity_id
_entity_poly.type
_entity_poly.pdbx_seq_one_letter_code
_entity_poly.pdbx_strand_id
1 'polypeptide(L)'
;MNSSKMMPCFSLVDPPSFRAAQFGYTQRGKMMLLYDGFAYIKDRDARNSCNWKCSLAGKRKCRARAVTKTAFGRQMMKITNPNHNHDRKAYRFDTVNLFSDKK
;
A
#
# COMPACT_ATOMS: atom_id res chain seq x y z
N MET A 1 27.93 -9.72 29.62
CA MET A 1 28.45 -8.34 29.46
C MET A 1 28.28 -7.98 27.99
N ASN A 2 27.07 -7.63 27.56
CA ASN A 2 26.47 -6.28 27.57
C ASN A 2 26.83 -5.52 26.28
N SER A 3 25.78 -5.19 25.50
CA SER A 3 25.61 -3.96 24.71
C SER A 3 26.54 -3.77 23.48
N SER A 4 26.12 -3.39 22.28
CA SER A 4 24.91 -2.73 21.80
C SER A 4 24.76 -2.96 20.28
N LYS A 5 23.50 -2.95 19.81
CA LYS A 5 23.08 -2.62 18.44
C LYS A 5 24.06 -1.68 17.74
N MET A 6 24.35 -1.91 16.46
CA MET A 6 24.32 -0.86 15.44
C MET A 6 23.94 -1.45 14.09
N MET A 7 22.82 -0.96 13.56
CA MET A 7 22.51 -1.00 12.13
C MET A 7 23.38 0.07 11.47
N PRO A 8 24.14 -0.27 10.41
CA PRO A 8 24.27 0.68 9.33
C PRO A 8 24.34 -0.03 7.97
N CYS A 9 23.28 0.09 7.18
CA CYS A 9 23.45 0.24 5.74
C CYS A 9 22.26 1.03 5.22
N PHE A 10 22.43 2.35 5.32
CA PHE A 10 21.71 3.32 4.53
C PHE A 10 22.20 3.14 3.09
N SER A 11 21.75 2.08 2.42
CA SER A 11 22.00 1.94 0.98
C SER A 11 21.29 3.10 0.30
N LEU A 12 22.06 4.11 -0.10
CA LEU A 12 21.68 5.22 -0.98
C LEU A 12 21.36 4.69 -2.39
N VAL A 13 20.46 3.73 -2.49
CA VAL A 13 19.92 3.20 -3.74
C VAL A 13 18.41 3.15 -3.61
N ASP A 14 17.76 4.31 -3.63
CA ASP A 14 16.38 4.41 -4.07
C ASP A 14 16.33 5.49 -5.15
N PRO A 15 16.53 5.11 -6.43
CA PRO A 15 15.37 5.11 -7.33
C PRO A 15 15.39 3.99 -8.39
N PRO A 16 14.25 3.60 -9.02
CA PRO A 16 12.90 4.18 -8.98
C PRO A 16 11.89 3.17 -8.36
N SER A 17 11.01 3.53 -7.44
CA SER A 17 9.76 4.20 -7.79
C SER A 17 8.87 4.27 -6.54
N PHE A 18 9.47 4.55 -5.37
CA PHE A 18 8.66 4.93 -4.22
C PHE A 18 7.92 6.23 -4.58
N ARG A 19 6.59 6.19 -4.58
CA ARG A 19 5.70 7.31 -4.92
C ARG A 19 4.93 7.75 -3.68
N ALA A 20 4.33 8.93 -3.70
CA ALA A 20 3.44 9.34 -2.62
C ALA A 20 2.29 8.33 -2.48
N ALA A 21 2.06 7.85 -1.26
CA ALA A 21 0.97 6.93 -0.97
C ALA A 21 -0.37 7.68 -0.98
N GLN A 22 -1.34 7.13 -1.71
CA GLN A 22 -2.72 7.60 -1.67
C GLN A 22 -3.53 6.67 -0.77
N PHE A 23 -4.23 7.24 0.19
CA PHE A 23 -5.08 6.49 1.10
C PHE A 23 -6.54 6.83 0.89
N GLY A 24 -7.40 5.83 1.05
CA GLY A 24 -8.84 5.99 1.16
C GLY A 24 -9.37 5.20 2.34
N TYR A 25 -10.68 5.27 2.56
CA TYR A 25 -11.34 4.57 3.65
C TYR A 25 -12.55 3.81 3.13
N THR A 26 -12.82 2.64 3.71
CA THR A 26 -14.09 1.95 3.53
C THR A 26 -15.20 2.71 4.28
N GLN A 27 -16.47 2.45 3.96
CA GLN A 27 -17.61 3.02 4.71
C GLN A 27 -17.54 2.74 6.22
N ARG A 28 -16.92 1.63 6.62
CA ARG A 28 -16.71 1.23 8.02
C ARG A 28 -15.45 1.84 8.65
N GLY A 29 -14.84 2.85 8.00
CA GLY A 29 -13.67 3.57 8.50
C GLY A 29 -12.34 2.84 8.39
N LYS A 30 -12.26 1.69 7.69
CA LYS A 30 -10.97 0.98 7.51
C LYS A 30 -10.14 1.62 6.41
N MET A 31 -8.90 2.00 6.73
CA MET A 31 -7.93 2.58 5.79
C MET A 31 -7.49 1.60 4.71
N MET A 32 -7.32 2.10 3.49
CA MET A 32 -6.90 1.38 2.30
C MET A 32 -5.81 2.16 1.57
N LEU A 33 -4.87 1.45 0.94
CA LEU A 33 -3.93 2.04 0.00
C LEU A 33 -4.54 1.95 -1.41
N LEU A 34 -4.49 3.05 -2.14
CA LEU A 34 -5.04 3.18 -3.49
C LEU A 34 -3.91 3.35 -4.48
N TYR A 35 -3.95 2.60 -5.56
CA TYR A 35 -2.99 2.74 -6.64
C TYR A 35 -3.58 2.24 -7.94
N ASP A 36 -3.55 3.08 -8.98
CA ASP A 36 -3.93 2.72 -10.35
C ASP A 36 -5.33 2.08 -10.47
N GLY A 37 -6.31 2.61 -9.73
CA GLY A 37 -7.68 2.07 -9.69
C GLY A 37 -7.84 0.75 -8.93
N PHE A 38 -6.78 0.27 -8.27
CA PHE A 38 -6.80 -0.89 -7.38
C PHE A 38 -6.74 -0.46 -5.92
N ALA A 39 -7.50 -1.15 -5.07
CA ALA A 39 -7.43 -0.97 -3.62
C ALA A 39 -6.72 -2.14 -2.94
N TYR A 40 -5.92 -1.77 -1.94
CA TYR A 40 -5.18 -2.67 -1.09
C TYR A 40 -5.58 -2.47 0.36
N ILE A 41 -5.68 -3.57 1.09
CA ILE A 41 -5.91 -3.59 2.54
C ILE A 41 -4.61 -3.94 3.27
N LYS A 42 -4.54 -3.51 4.53
CA LYS A 42 -3.45 -3.84 5.43
C LYS A 42 -3.28 -5.35 5.54
N ASP A 43 -2.07 -5.84 5.38
CA ASP A 43 -1.74 -7.25 5.62
C ASP A 43 -0.92 -7.41 6.89
N ARG A 44 0.25 -6.74 6.97
CA ARG A 44 1.14 -6.82 8.13
C ARG A 44 1.86 -5.49 8.34
N ASP A 45 1.92 -5.06 9.59
CA ASP A 45 2.77 -3.96 10.02
C ASP A 45 4.19 -4.44 10.24
N ALA A 46 5.15 -3.60 9.87
CA ALA A 46 6.53 -3.69 10.28
C ALA A 46 6.94 -2.35 10.91
N ARG A 47 8.13 -2.29 11.50
CA ARG A 47 8.57 -1.13 12.31
C ARG A 47 8.44 0.22 11.59
N ASN A 48 8.87 0.30 10.33
CA ASN A 48 8.86 1.54 9.52
C ASN A 48 8.13 1.37 8.18
N SER A 49 7.41 0.26 7.99
CA SER A 49 6.73 -0.05 6.74
C SER A 49 5.46 -0.86 6.99
N CYS A 50 4.51 -0.78 6.06
CA CYS A 50 3.30 -1.60 6.10
C CYS A 50 3.19 -2.39 4.79
N ASN A 51 2.96 -3.69 4.90
CA ASN A 51 2.68 -4.56 3.77
C ASN A 51 1.19 -4.55 3.46
N TRP A 52 0.88 -4.40 2.19
CA TRP A 52 -0.47 -4.28 1.67
C TRP A 52 -0.76 -5.41 0.68
N LYS A 53 -2.00 -5.89 0.69
CA LYS A 53 -2.51 -6.90 -0.24
C LYS A 53 -3.74 -6.39 -0.95
N CYS A 54 -3.95 -6.80 -2.20
CA CYS A 54 -5.20 -6.50 -2.89
C CYS A 54 -6.42 -6.82 -2.00
N SER A 55 -7.41 -5.94 -1.94
CA SER A 55 -8.62 -6.18 -1.13
C SER A 55 -9.40 -7.43 -1.59
N LEU A 56 -9.24 -7.82 -2.86
CA LEU A 56 -9.81 -9.04 -3.43
C LEU A 56 -8.93 -10.28 -3.24
N ALA A 57 -7.86 -10.23 -2.45
CA ALA A 57 -7.02 -11.40 -2.16
C ALA A 57 -7.82 -12.56 -1.56
N GLY A 58 -8.79 -12.29 -0.68
CA GLY A 58 -9.66 -13.35 -0.12
C GLY A 58 -10.73 -13.85 -1.10
N LYS A 59 -11.35 -12.94 -1.86
CA LYS A 59 -12.49 -13.26 -2.74
C LYS A 59 -12.09 -13.82 -4.11
N ARG A 60 -10.98 -13.34 -4.68
CA ARG A 60 -10.50 -13.68 -6.03
C ARG A 60 -9.13 -14.37 -6.02
N LYS A 61 -8.56 -14.65 -4.85
CA LYS A 61 -7.20 -15.20 -4.71
C LYS A 61 -6.14 -14.33 -5.42
N CYS A 62 -6.40 -13.02 -5.53
CA CYS A 62 -5.50 -12.07 -6.18
C CYS A 62 -4.17 -11.99 -5.42
N ARG A 63 -3.05 -11.99 -6.17
CA ARG A 63 -1.69 -12.04 -5.60
C ARG A 63 -0.98 -10.68 -5.57
N ALA A 64 -1.60 -9.61 -6.07
CA ALA A 64 -1.01 -8.28 -6.07
C ALA A 64 -0.69 -7.78 -4.65
N ARG A 65 0.48 -7.13 -4.51
CA ARG A 65 1.08 -6.68 -3.24
C ARG A 65 1.73 -5.31 -3.40
N ALA A 66 1.70 -4.55 -2.32
CA ALA A 66 2.38 -3.27 -2.21
C ALA A 66 2.99 -3.11 -0.82
N VAL A 67 3.88 -2.14 -0.65
CA VAL A 67 4.44 -1.75 0.64
C VAL A 67 4.47 -0.23 0.76
N THR A 68 4.10 0.28 1.93
CA THR A 68 4.34 1.69 2.29
C THR A 68 5.50 1.80 3.26
N LYS A 69 6.26 2.90 3.19
CA LYS A 69 7.31 3.27 4.14
C LYS A 69 7.21 4.75 4.47
N THR A 70 7.53 5.11 5.72
CA THR A 70 7.70 6.51 6.10
C THR A 70 9.10 6.97 5.69
N ALA A 71 9.20 7.96 4.81
CA ALA A 71 10.46 8.59 4.43
C ALA A 71 10.28 10.10 4.35
N PHE A 72 11.24 10.87 4.87
CA PHE A 72 11.19 12.34 4.88
C PHE A 72 9.88 12.92 5.47
N GLY A 73 9.35 12.29 6.52
CA GLY A 73 8.08 12.68 7.14
C GLY A 73 6.82 12.40 6.29
N ARG A 74 6.95 11.72 5.15
CA ARG A 74 5.84 11.40 4.24
C ARG A 74 5.65 9.89 4.10
N GLN A 75 4.42 9.47 3.84
CA GLN A 75 4.12 8.09 3.46
C GLN A 75 4.42 7.88 1.97
N MET A 76 5.36 6.99 1.69
CA MET A 76 5.70 6.58 0.34
C MET A 76 5.28 5.14 0.10
N MET A 77 4.99 4.76 -1.13
CA MET A 77 4.58 3.41 -1.51
C MET A 77 5.37 2.88 -2.70
N LYS A 78 5.51 1.55 -2.79
CA LYS A 78 5.90 0.84 -4.01
C LYS A 78 5.05 -0.41 -4.22
N ILE A 79 4.84 -0.79 -5.47
CA ILE A 79 4.23 -2.07 -5.81
C ILE A 79 5.31 -3.15 -5.75
N THR A 80 5.05 -4.23 -5.01
CA THR A 80 5.96 -5.38 -4.90
C THR A 80 5.53 -6.53 -5.78
N ASN A 81 4.23 -6.65 -6.05
CA ASN A 81 3.69 -7.55 -7.08
C ASN A 81 2.53 -6.85 -7.80
N PRO A 82 2.68 -6.48 -9.09
CA PRO A 82 1.63 -5.79 -9.85
C PRO A 82 0.57 -6.74 -10.41
N ASN A 83 0.74 -8.06 -10.31
CA ASN A 83 -0.11 -9.02 -11.00
C ASN A 83 -1.50 -9.13 -10.35
N HIS A 84 -2.48 -8.52 -11.00
CA HIS A 84 -3.90 -8.69 -10.74
C HIS A 84 -4.51 -9.72 -11.67
N ASN A 85 -5.41 -10.55 -11.13
CA ASN A 85 -6.18 -11.54 -11.90
C ASN A 85 -7.64 -11.10 -12.11
N HIS A 86 -7.88 -9.79 -12.02
CA HIS A 86 -9.20 -9.19 -12.12
C HIS A 86 -9.06 -7.75 -12.62
N ASP A 87 -10.14 -7.24 -13.19
CA ASP A 87 -10.22 -5.84 -13.64
C ASP A 87 -10.43 -4.87 -12.46
N ARG A 88 -10.19 -3.57 -12.71
CA ARG A 88 -10.47 -2.47 -11.77
C ARG A 88 -11.95 -2.36 -11.42
N LYS A 89 -12.86 -2.78 -12.32
CA LYS A 89 -14.31 -2.81 -12.05
C LYS A 89 -14.73 -3.86 -11.00
N ALA A 90 -13.83 -4.77 -10.61
CA ALA A 90 -14.15 -5.83 -9.66
C ALA A 90 -14.33 -5.31 -8.21
N TYR A 91 -13.88 -4.10 -7.92
CA TYR A 91 -14.11 -3.47 -6.64
C TYR A 91 -15.53 -2.92 -6.56
N ARG A 92 -16.32 -3.46 -5.65
CA ARG A 92 -17.59 -2.86 -5.21
C ARG A 92 -17.26 -1.83 -4.15
N PHE A 93 -16.69 -0.71 -4.56
CA PHE A 93 -16.71 0.46 -3.69
C PHE A 93 -18.11 1.02 -3.81
N ASP A 94 -18.86 1.05 -2.71
CA ASP A 94 -19.99 1.96 -2.64
C ASP A 94 -19.41 3.36 -2.86
N THR A 95 -19.75 3.95 -3.99
CA THR A 95 -18.95 4.89 -4.80
C THR A 95 -18.75 6.28 -4.19
N VAL A 96 -18.98 6.45 -2.89
CA VAL A 96 -19.15 7.78 -2.29
C VAL A 96 -17.87 8.54 -2.00
N ASN A 97 -16.68 7.92 -1.90
CA ASN A 97 -15.51 8.65 -1.36
C ASN A 97 -14.13 8.27 -1.95
N LEU A 98 -14.04 7.71 -3.15
CA LEU A 98 -12.73 7.33 -3.73
C LEU A 98 -12.30 8.14 -4.95
N PHE A 99 -13.20 8.94 -5.53
CA PHE A 99 -12.92 9.82 -6.67
C PHE A 99 -13.71 11.13 -6.61
N SER A 100 -14.09 11.63 -5.43
CA SER A 100 -14.57 13.01 -5.36
C SER A 100 -13.40 13.92 -5.77
N ASP A 101 -13.67 14.66 -6.84
CA ASP A 101 -12.86 15.69 -7.47
C ASP A 101 -11.71 15.22 -8.37
N LYS A 102 -12.03 15.04 -9.67
CA LYS A 102 -11.60 16.00 -10.71
C LYS A 102 -12.58 15.99 -11.91
N LYS A 103 -13.45 16.98 -11.99
CA LYS A 103 -13.92 17.57 -13.25
C LYS A 103 -13.90 19.08 -13.10
#